data_AF-A0A4Z1D740-F1
#
_entry.id   AF-A0A4Z1D740-F1
#
_cell.length_a   1.000
_cell.length_b   1.000
_cell.length_c   1.000
_cell.angle_alpha   90.00
_cell.angle_beta   90.00
_cell.angle_gamma   90.00
#
_symmetry.space_group_name_H-M   'P 1'
#
loop_
_entity.id
_entity.type
_entity.pdbx_description
1 polymer ?
#
loop_
_entity_poly.entity_id
_entity_poly.type
_entity_poly.pdbx_seq_one_letter_code
_entity_poly.pdbx_strand_id
1 'polypeptide(L)'
;MLRSKIPVSVKSWRNGLEEAGITPQCNPIAKEIDKLRDAVISHDAKAIRIRSAALAQRTQEICSSLGILTACKVSSDGRNANAVKSLLALANVTLKCCTGEASPVEADEVTESTLAAIERLFSESPHLHDDPCMEVFELRREEVSDDSGIFSESRLYGRYYGRYGQLASKVDEIWSALTDSPPSLMGGISPAWMLMYATYPLTMYRAAVFAKDQIRRSFTADPAVSAAALRAYKLGIERSKANHAGIVRTQKAAIASTTSAEKAELTLDLYRRVIEGQFRPWAWTLLQLRGRVGPRLPELNSLREMLLADGHCVMKDAARAILPAARNAAAHEDFVWDEELEKMHIGDAVTSVTELEEAISRAYDFMCGCECAIVECRANDPDLVEAMASEDPPDGSLTRNVTVAINMFGTNGLRVKSHTLDRGVLAVHVEGWDLQSVNPGLQALTTASQILPKVRRFQVRVGSPAVLAADIDRSPLEKNWDVWLQARSRFSEMPLSTFLPANAAVRMAVESPTEAIRAVTWLALNDAMHACADAVMVSRDRRRFKRLWPHFQARLELITHSVTVANEIVGVDDEAATAAQELLKRVALEVNKPAKDIVVSLIAGLGNTIERRWKELGPVPVLPTLDKTPLH
;
A
#
# COMPACT_ATOMS: atom_id res chain seq x y z
N MET A 1 -8.69 -19.92 -12.69
CA MET A 1 -9.91 -19.29 -12.14
C MET A 1 -9.50 -18.50 -10.90
N LEU A 2 -10.09 -17.33 -10.67
CA LEU A 2 -9.80 -16.52 -9.49
C LEU A 2 -10.50 -17.14 -8.27
N ARG A 3 -9.84 -17.11 -7.09
CA ARG A 3 -10.38 -17.64 -5.83
C ARG A 3 -11.30 -16.60 -5.16
N SER A 4 -12.45 -17.02 -4.62
CA SER A 4 -13.46 -16.13 -4.02
C SER A 4 -13.08 -15.65 -2.63
N LYS A 5 -12.19 -14.65 -2.56
CA LYS A 5 -11.55 -14.23 -1.31
C LYS A 5 -11.60 -12.74 -1.04
N ILE A 6 -11.90 -11.91 -2.03
CA ILE A 6 -11.87 -10.46 -1.88
C ILE A 6 -13.22 -9.98 -1.35
N PRO A 7 -13.30 -9.44 -0.12
CA PRO A 7 -14.52 -8.80 0.35
C PRO A 7 -14.72 -7.46 -0.34
N VAL A 8 -15.97 -7.16 -0.69
CA VAL A 8 -16.36 -5.94 -1.40
C VAL A 8 -17.67 -5.41 -0.80
N SER A 9 -17.86 -4.09 -0.90
CA SER A 9 -19.11 -3.47 -0.45
C SER A 9 -20.32 -3.90 -1.30
N VAL A 10 -21.53 -3.76 -0.76
CA VAL A 10 -22.79 -3.97 -1.51
C VAL A 10 -22.81 -3.12 -2.79
N LYS A 11 -22.39 -1.85 -2.67
CA LYS A 11 -22.32 -0.92 -3.79
C LYS A 11 -21.33 -1.39 -4.86
N SER A 12 -20.12 -1.76 -4.47
CA SER A 12 -19.09 -2.27 -5.39
C SER A 12 -19.55 -3.54 -6.10
N TRP A 13 -20.22 -4.46 -5.38
CA TRP A 13 -20.77 -5.67 -5.98
C TRP A 13 -21.82 -5.36 -7.06
N ARG A 14 -22.78 -4.47 -6.76
CA ARG A 14 -23.81 -4.04 -7.73
C ARG A 14 -23.18 -3.38 -8.96
N ASN A 15 -22.23 -2.46 -8.75
CA ASN A 15 -21.48 -1.84 -9.83
C ASN A 15 -20.81 -2.89 -10.73
N GLY A 16 -20.18 -3.92 -10.14
CA GLY A 16 -19.56 -5.01 -10.91
C GLY A 16 -20.55 -5.80 -11.77
N LEU A 17 -21.77 -6.06 -11.26
CA LEU A 17 -22.84 -6.70 -12.03
C LEU A 17 -23.33 -5.81 -13.16
N GLU A 18 -23.50 -4.51 -12.92
CA GLU A 18 -23.90 -3.53 -13.94
C GLU A 18 -22.84 -3.39 -15.04
N GLU A 19 -21.55 -3.42 -14.69
CA GLU A 19 -20.45 -3.48 -15.66
C GLU A 19 -20.48 -4.76 -16.51
N ALA A 20 -20.94 -5.87 -15.94
CA ALA A 20 -21.18 -7.10 -16.69
C ALA A 20 -22.41 -6.99 -17.61
N GLY A 21 -23.18 -5.90 -17.52
CA GLY A 21 -24.44 -5.67 -18.22
C GLY A 21 -25.61 -6.41 -17.61
N ILE A 22 -25.55 -6.72 -16.32
CA ILE A 22 -26.59 -7.41 -15.56
C ILE A 22 -27.28 -6.37 -14.68
N THR A 23 -28.60 -6.25 -14.82
CA THR A 23 -29.43 -5.38 -13.97
C THR A 23 -30.57 -6.21 -13.37
N PRO A 24 -31.16 -5.77 -12.24
CA PRO A 24 -32.36 -6.41 -11.72
C PRO A 24 -33.47 -6.42 -12.78
N GLN A 25 -34.22 -7.52 -12.84
CA GLN A 25 -35.46 -7.64 -13.63
C GLN A 25 -35.30 -7.54 -15.16
N CYS A 26 -34.07 -7.41 -15.68
CA CYS A 26 -33.81 -7.39 -17.12
C CYS A 26 -33.00 -8.61 -17.53
N ASN A 27 -33.42 -9.26 -18.62
CA ASN A 27 -32.62 -10.31 -19.23
C ASN A 27 -31.48 -9.66 -20.05
N PRO A 28 -30.20 -9.87 -19.68
CA PRO A 28 -29.06 -9.17 -20.26
C PRO A 28 -28.75 -9.58 -21.71
N ILE A 29 -29.40 -10.64 -22.20
CA ILE A 29 -29.32 -11.10 -23.60
C ILE A 29 -30.63 -10.90 -24.38
N ALA A 30 -31.68 -10.30 -23.77
CA ALA A 30 -32.99 -10.10 -24.40
C ALA A 30 -32.89 -9.41 -25.76
N LYS A 31 -32.11 -8.32 -25.85
CA LYS A 31 -31.94 -7.57 -27.10
C LYS A 31 -31.40 -8.43 -28.25
N GLU A 32 -30.49 -9.37 -27.97
CA GLU A 32 -29.96 -10.26 -29.02
C GLU A 32 -30.93 -11.41 -29.33
N ILE A 33 -31.72 -11.86 -28.35
CA ILE A 33 -32.84 -12.79 -28.55
C ILE A 33 -33.88 -12.17 -29.49
N ASP A 34 -34.31 -10.94 -29.24
CA ASP A 34 -35.33 -10.25 -30.05
C ASP A 34 -34.87 -10.04 -31.49
N LYS A 35 -33.64 -9.53 -31.68
CA LYS A 35 -33.06 -9.38 -33.03
C LYS A 35 -32.94 -10.71 -33.77
N LEU A 36 -32.65 -11.80 -33.06
CA LEU A 36 -32.58 -13.12 -33.66
C LEU A 36 -33.98 -13.61 -34.06
N ARG A 37 -35.00 -13.42 -33.21
CA ARG A 37 -36.40 -13.73 -33.52
C ARG A 37 -36.89 -12.95 -34.74
N ASP A 38 -36.59 -11.66 -34.82
CA ASP A 38 -36.94 -10.82 -35.98
C ASP A 38 -36.30 -11.33 -37.27
N ALA A 39 -35.03 -11.75 -37.21
CA ALA A 39 -34.31 -12.33 -38.34
C ALA A 39 -34.93 -13.67 -38.79
N VAL A 40 -35.42 -14.48 -37.84
CA VAL A 40 -36.12 -15.73 -38.14
C VAL A 40 -37.49 -15.48 -38.78
N ILE A 41 -38.27 -14.54 -38.24
CA ILE A 41 -39.58 -14.14 -38.77
C ILE A 41 -39.46 -13.58 -40.20
N SER A 42 -38.40 -12.81 -40.46
CA SER A 42 -38.11 -12.26 -41.80
C SER A 42 -37.46 -13.26 -42.77
N HIS A 43 -37.20 -14.49 -42.33
CA HIS A 43 -36.53 -15.54 -43.11
C HIS A 43 -35.17 -15.13 -43.72
N ASP A 44 -34.46 -14.18 -43.10
CA ASP A 44 -33.14 -13.74 -43.55
C ASP A 44 -32.04 -14.64 -42.97
N ALA A 45 -31.63 -15.66 -43.74
CA ALA A 45 -30.59 -16.61 -43.34
C ALA A 45 -29.25 -15.94 -42.99
N LYS A 46 -28.91 -14.82 -43.65
CA LYS A 46 -27.67 -14.08 -43.35
C LYS A 46 -27.80 -13.36 -42.01
N ALA A 47 -28.93 -12.70 -41.77
CA ALA A 47 -29.20 -12.07 -40.48
C ALA A 47 -29.26 -13.10 -39.35
N ILE A 48 -29.91 -14.25 -39.54
CA ILE A 48 -29.96 -15.33 -38.54
C ILE A 48 -28.54 -15.75 -38.12
N ARG A 49 -27.64 -15.98 -39.08
CA ARG A 49 -26.25 -16.35 -38.79
C ARG A 49 -25.51 -15.26 -37.99
N ILE A 50 -25.66 -14.01 -38.40
CA ILE A 50 -25.02 -12.86 -37.73
C ILE A 50 -25.56 -12.69 -36.30
N ARG A 51 -26.88 -12.77 -36.11
CA ARG A 51 -27.52 -12.60 -34.80
C ARG A 51 -27.27 -13.77 -33.87
N SER A 52 -27.19 -15.00 -34.39
CA SER A 52 -26.81 -16.18 -33.59
C SER A 52 -25.38 -16.03 -33.04
N ALA A 53 -24.44 -15.57 -33.88
CA ALA A 53 -23.08 -15.29 -33.44
C ALA A 53 -23.03 -14.16 -32.40
N ALA A 54 -23.82 -13.08 -32.59
CA ALA A 54 -23.91 -11.98 -31.63
C ALA A 54 -24.48 -12.43 -30.26
N LEU A 55 -25.50 -13.29 -30.26
CA LEU A 55 -26.06 -13.89 -29.03
C LEU A 55 -25.02 -14.73 -28.30
N ALA A 56 -24.31 -15.62 -29.02
CA ALA A 56 -23.26 -16.46 -28.44
C ALA A 56 -22.12 -15.60 -27.87
N GLN A 57 -21.66 -14.59 -28.62
CA GLN A 57 -20.63 -13.66 -28.18
C GLN A 57 -21.07 -12.91 -26.92
N ARG A 58 -22.27 -12.34 -26.90
CA ARG A 58 -22.78 -11.59 -25.74
C ARG A 58 -22.89 -12.48 -24.51
N THR A 59 -23.37 -13.71 -24.68
CA THR A 59 -23.46 -14.70 -23.59
C THR A 59 -22.09 -15.03 -23.03
N GLN A 60 -21.10 -15.25 -23.92
CA GLN A 60 -19.72 -15.52 -23.53
C GLN A 60 -19.08 -14.33 -22.79
N GLU A 61 -19.31 -13.10 -23.24
CA GLU A 61 -18.84 -11.88 -22.58
C GLU A 61 -19.36 -11.78 -21.14
N ILE A 62 -20.67 -11.98 -20.93
CA ILE A 62 -21.28 -11.96 -19.59
C ILE A 62 -20.74 -13.09 -18.71
N CYS A 63 -20.62 -14.30 -19.25
CA CYS A 63 -20.07 -15.43 -18.51
C CYS A 63 -18.60 -15.18 -18.11
N SER A 64 -17.81 -14.56 -18.99
CA SER A 64 -16.45 -14.14 -18.67
C SER A 64 -16.41 -13.05 -17.59
N SER A 65 -17.32 -12.06 -17.64
CA SER A 65 -17.49 -11.07 -16.57
C SER A 65 -17.75 -11.73 -15.21
N LEU A 66 -18.75 -12.62 -15.16
CA LEU A 66 -19.12 -13.35 -13.94
C LEU A 66 -17.99 -14.26 -13.45
N GLY A 67 -17.19 -14.80 -14.37
CA GLY A 67 -15.97 -15.57 -14.10
C GLY A 67 -14.84 -14.75 -13.48
N ILE A 68 -14.73 -13.46 -13.80
CA ILE A 68 -13.78 -12.54 -13.11
C ILE A 68 -14.32 -12.14 -11.74
N LEU A 69 -15.63 -11.87 -11.65
CA LEU A 69 -16.29 -11.54 -10.38
C LEU A 69 -16.32 -12.71 -9.38
N THR A 70 -15.89 -13.92 -9.77
CA THR A 70 -15.67 -15.00 -8.79
C THR A 70 -14.53 -14.70 -7.82
N ALA A 71 -13.71 -13.68 -8.07
CA ALA A 71 -12.72 -13.21 -7.11
C ALA A 71 -13.38 -12.63 -5.84
N CYS A 72 -14.58 -12.06 -5.97
CA CYS A 72 -15.34 -11.50 -4.86
C CYS A 72 -15.85 -12.61 -3.93
N LYS A 73 -15.72 -12.44 -2.61
CA LYS A 73 -16.14 -13.43 -1.62
C LYS A 73 -17.64 -13.78 -1.70
N VAL A 74 -18.49 -12.81 -2.03
CA VAL A 74 -19.93 -12.99 -2.27
C VAL A 74 -20.27 -14.08 -3.31
N SER A 75 -19.35 -14.39 -4.22
CA SER A 75 -19.55 -15.42 -5.24
C SER A 75 -19.44 -16.86 -4.73
N SER A 76 -18.94 -17.06 -3.50
CA SER A 76 -18.67 -18.39 -2.90
C SER A 76 -19.94 -19.24 -2.70
N ASP A 77 -21.12 -18.63 -2.67
CA ASP A 77 -22.42 -19.30 -2.55
C ASP A 77 -22.89 -20.00 -3.85
N GLY A 78 -22.04 -20.07 -4.89
CA GLY A 78 -22.40 -20.68 -6.18
C GLY A 78 -23.38 -19.87 -7.03
N ARG A 79 -23.76 -18.67 -6.59
CA ARG A 79 -24.73 -17.78 -7.28
C ARG A 79 -24.25 -17.42 -8.70
N ASN A 80 -22.96 -17.09 -8.86
CA ASN A 80 -22.38 -16.80 -10.19
C ASN A 80 -22.46 -18.03 -11.11
N ALA A 81 -22.13 -19.22 -10.60
CA ALA A 81 -22.16 -20.45 -11.39
C ALA A 81 -23.59 -20.79 -11.86
N ASN A 82 -24.58 -20.58 -10.99
CA ASN A 82 -25.99 -20.75 -11.34
C ASN A 82 -26.44 -19.76 -12.42
N ALA A 83 -26.09 -18.47 -12.29
CA ALA A 83 -26.42 -17.46 -13.29
C ALA A 83 -25.76 -17.77 -14.65
N VAL A 84 -24.49 -18.19 -14.67
CA VAL A 84 -23.79 -18.64 -15.88
C VAL A 84 -24.51 -19.83 -16.51
N LYS A 85 -24.88 -20.85 -15.72
CA LYS A 85 -25.59 -22.03 -16.22
C LYS A 85 -26.94 -21.65 -16.84
N SER A 86 -27.72 -20.78 -16.19
CA SER A 86 -29.02 -20.35 -16.70
C SER A 86 -28.89 -19.51 -17.98
N LEU A 87 -27.91 -18.59 -18.06
CA LEU A 87 -27.65 -17.80 -19.27
C LEU A 87 -27.27 -18.69 -20.48
N LEU A 88 -26.43 -19.70 -20.27
CA LEU A 88 -26.07 -20.66 -21.32
C LEU A 88 -27.28 -21.50 -21.74
N ALA A 89 -28.11 -21.94 -20.79
CA ALA A 89 -29.34 -22.67 -21.08
C ALA A 89 -30.31 -21.82 -21.93
N LEU A 90 -30.47 -20.54 -21.57
CA LEU A 90 -31.33 -19.61 -22.29
C LEU A 90 -30.86 -19.35 -23.72
N ALA A 91 -29.56 -19.12 -23.91
CA ALA A 91 -28.99 -18.97 -25.25
C ALA A 91 -29.20 -20.23 -26.10
N ASN A 92 -28.98 -21.42 -25.52
CA ASN A 92 -29.16 -22.70 -26.21
C ASN A 92 -30.62 -22.97 -26.59
N VAL A 93 -31.57 -22.80 -25.66
CA VAL A 93 -33.00 -22.99 -25.94
C VAL A 93 -33.49 -21.99 -26.98
N THR A 94 -33.03 -20.74 -26.92
CA THR A 94 -33.36 -19.74 -27.95
C THR A 94 -32.93 -20.20 -29.35
N LEU A 95 -31.71 -20.72 -29.49
CA LEU A 95 -31.20 -21.23 -30.77
C LEU A 95 -31.99 -22.45 -31.26
N LYS A 96 -32.40 -23.35 -30.35
CA LYS A 96 -33.25 -24.50 -30.68
C LYS A 96 -34.66 -24.09 -31.11
N CYS A 97 -35.27 -23.10 -30.46
CA CYS A 97 -36.57 -22.57 -30.89
C CYS A 97 -36.50 -21.99 -32.31
N CYS A 98 -35.39 -21.33 -32.66
CA CYS A 98 -35.19 -20.78 -34.00
C CYS A 98 -35.06 -21.85 -35.10
N THR A 99 -34.71 -23.09 -34.73
CA THR A 99 -34.57 -24.23 -35.64
C THR A 99 -35.78 -25.18 -35.59
N GLY A 100 -36.78 -24.89 -34.75
CA GLY A 100 -37.95 -25.75 -34.53
C GLY A 100 -37.69 -26.95 -33.62
N GLU A 101 -36.52 -27.02 -32.97
CA GLU A 101 -36.10 -28.13 -32.12
C GLU A 101 -36.56 -28.00 -30.65
N ALA A 102 -37.05 -26.82 -30.24
CA ALA A 102 -37.58 -26.56 -28.91
C ALA A 102 -38.88 -25.75 -28.96
N SER A 103 -39.76 -25.98 -27.99
CA SER A 103 -41.06 -25.29 -27.93
C SER A 103 -40.95 -23.87 -27.35
N PRO A 104 -41.83 -22.93 -27.71
CA PRO A 104 -41.88 -21.61 -27.08
C PRO A 104 -42.07 -21.65 -25.55
N VAL A 105 -42.84 -22.63 -25.06
CA VAL A 105 -43.10 -22.82 -23.62
C VAL A 105 -41.80 -23.15 -22.87
N GLU A 106 -40.95 -24.00 -23.45
CA GLU A 106 -39.62 -24.32 -22.89
C GLU A 106 -38.72 -23.07 -22.81
N ALA A 107 -38.80 -22.17 -23.81
CA ALA A 107 -38.05 -20.92 -23.80
C ALA A 107 -38.54 -19.95 -22.71
N ASP A 108 -39.83 -19.89 -22.46
CA ASP A 108 -40.42 -19.03 -21.43
C ASP A 108 -40.04 -19.53 -20.03
N GLU A 109 -40.13 -20.84 -19.77
CA GLU A 109 -39.71 -21.45 -18.50
C GLU A 109 -38.22 -21.20 -18.19
N VAL A 110 -37.34 -21.35 -19.20
CA VAL A 110 -35.90 -21.08 -19.04
C VAL A 110 -35.64 -19.58 -18.87
N THR A 111 -36.43 -18.72 -19.49
CA THR A 111 -36.33 -17.26 -19.30
C THR A 111 -36.67 -16.88 -17.86
N GLU A 112 -37.78 -17.37 -17.30
CA GLU A 112 -38.16 -17.15 -15.90
C GLU A 112 -37.10 -17.66 -14.93
N SER A 113 -36.60 -18.88 -15.16
CA SER A 113 -35.51 -19.47 -14.37
C SER A 113 -34.23 -18.62 -14.41
N THR A 114 -33.92 -18.04 -15.58
CA THR A 114 -32.76 -17.16 -15.77
C THR A 114 -32.93 -15.83 -15.03
N LEU A 115 -34.12 -15.22 -15.10
CA LEU A 115 -34.43 -13.99 -14.37
C LEU A 115 -34.33 -14.22 -12.85
N ALA A 116 -34.87 -15.33 -12.34
CA ALA A 116 -34.75 -15.69 -10.93
C ALA A 116 -33.28 -15.91 -10.50
N ALA A 117 -32.46 -16.52 -11.36
CA ALA A 117 -31.03 -16.70 -11.11
C ALA A 117 -30.27 -15.36 -11.08
N ILE A 118 -30.63 -14.41 -11.95
CA ILE A 118 -30.07 -13.06 -11.99
C ILE A 118 -30.48 -12.26 -10.75
N GLU A 119 -31.75 -12.29 -10.38
CA GLU A 119 -32.26 -11.56 -9.22
C GLU A 119 -31.57 -12.00 -7.91
N ARG A 120 -31.26 -13.30 -7.79
CA ARG A 120 -30.47 -13.83 -6.67
C ARG A 120 -29.06 -13.24 -6.57
N LEU A 121 -28.47 -12.74 -7.65
CA LEU A 121 -27.17 -12.04 -7.59
C LEU A 121 -27.26 -10.73 -6.80
N PHE A 122 -28.43 -10.10 -6.75
CA PHE A 122 -28.66 -8.83 -6.06
C PHE A 122 -29.24 -9.00 -4.64
N SER A 123 -29.72 -10.20 -4.32
CA SER A 123 -30.22 -10.52 -2.98
C SER A 123 -29.11 -10.40 -1.92
N GLU A 124 -29.49 -10.02 -0.70
CA GLU A 124 -28.55 -9.90 0.42
C GLU A 124 -27.76 -11.21 0.61
N SER A 125 -26.45 -11.08 0.77
CA SER A 125 -25.54 -12.18 1.07
C SER A 125 -24.92 -11.92 2.44
N PRO A 126 -24.76 -12.95 3.29
CA PRO A 126 -24.08 -12.80 4.57
C PRO A 126 -22.60 -12.37 4.43
N HIS A 127 -22.06 -12.39 3.20
CA HIS A 127 -20.71 -11.96 2.87
C HIS A 127 -20.62 -10.54 2.31
N LEU A 128 -21.74 -9.84 2.16
CA LEU A 128 -21.74 -8.44 1.74
C LEU A 128 -21.71 -7.56 2.99
N HIS A 129 -20.59 -6.88 3.21
CA HIS A 129 -20.41 -5.93 4.30
C HIS A 129 -20.18 -4.53 3.73
N ASP A 130 -20.77 -3.51 4.32
CA ASP A 130 -20.54 -2.13 3.87
C ASP A 130 -19.12 -1.64 4.14
N ASP A 131 -18.43 -2.24 5.13
CA ASP A 131 -17.02 -1.97 5.42
C ASP A 131 -16.14 -3.23 5.28
N PRO A 132 -15.53 -3.46 4.10
CA PRO A 132 -14.58 -4.56 3.89
C PRO A 132 -13.39 -4.56 4.85
N CYS A 133 -12.95 -3.38 5.35
CA CYS A 133 -11.85 -3.30 6.31
C CYS A 133 -12.21 -3.92 7.65
N MET A 134 -13.46 -3.74 8.12
CA MET A 134 -13.93 -4.39 9.34
C MET A 134 -13.93 -5.90 9.21
N GLU A 135 -14.33 -6.43 8.05
CA GLU A 135 -14.36 -7.86 7.81
C GLU A 135 -12.95 -8.49 7.79
N VAL A 136 -12.00 -7.87 7.08
CA VAL A 136 -10.65 -8.43 6.93
C VAL A 136 -9.80 -8.15 8.15
N PHE A 137 -9.71 -6.87 8.53
CA PHE A 137 -8.72 -6.38 9.48
C PHE A 137 -9.27 -6.19 10.88
N GLU A 138 -10.58 -6.36 11.10
CA GLU A 138 -11.28 -6.13 12.38
C GLU A 138 -11.11 -4.68 12.85
N LEU A 139 -11.07 -3.75 11.89
CA LEU A 139 -10.84 -2.31 12.10
C LEU A 139 -11.76 -1.52 11.20
N ARG A 140 -12.26 -0.39 11.70
CA ARG A 140 -13.02 0.51 10.83
C ARG A 140 -12.08 1.19 9.86
N ARG A 141 -12.59 1.49 8.66
CA ARG A 141 -11.83 2.25 7.66
C ARG A 141 -11.19 3.52 8.23
N GLU A 142 -11.87 4.23 9.13
CA GLU A 142 -11.37 5.48 9.71
C GLU A 142 -10.15 5.26 10.62
N GLU A 143 -10.01 4.10 11.25
CA GLU A 143 -8.90 3.79 12.16
C GLU A 143 -7.58 3.60 11.41
N VAL A 144 -7.65 3.17 10.15
CA VAL A 144 -6.50 2.93 9.27
C VAL A 144 -6.35 3.98 8.18
N SER A 145 -7.19 5.01 8.21
CA SER A 145 -7.07 6.18 7.33
C SER A 145 -6.38 7.32 8.07
N ASP A 146 -5.65 8.17 7.36
CA ASP A 146 -5.14 9.43 7.90
C ASP A 146 -6.28 10.43 8.16
N ASP A 147 -5.96 11.62 8.66
CA ASP A 147 -6.94 12.70 8.90
C ASP A 147 -7.58 13.21 7.60
N SER A 148 -7.12 12.70 6.45
CA SER A 148 -7.66 12.94 5.11
C SER A 148 -8.69 11.91 4.66
N GLY A 149 -8.90 10.83 5.41
CA GLY A 149 -9.72 9.69 4.99
C GLY A 149 -9.01 8.79 3.96
N ILE A 150 -7.69 8.94 3.81
CA ILE A 150 -6.86 8.15 2.91
C ILE A 150 -6.21 7.02 3.69
N PHE A 151 -6.26 5.83 3.14
CA PHE A 151 -5.62 4.67 3.72
C PHE A 151 -4.13 4.91 4.03
N SER A 152 -3.75 4.58 5.25
CA SER A 152 -2.39 4.70 5.78
C SER A 152 -1.88 3.33 6.21
N GLU A 153 -1.00 2.76 5.38
CA GLU A 153 -0.32 1.49 5.69
C GLU A 153 0.34 1.54 7.07
N SER A 154 0.98 2.67 7.42
CA SER A 154 1.65 2.85 8.71
C SER A 154 0.71 2.67 9.91
N ARG A 155 -0.56 3.11 9.84
CA ARG A 155 -1.54 2.90 10.91
C ARG A 155 -1.92 1.43 11.04
N LEU A 156 -2.11 0.74 9.90
CA LEU A 156 -2.35 -0.70 9.89
C LEU A 156 -1.16 -1.49 10.45
N TYR A 157 0.08 -1.15 10.07
CA TYR A 157 1.28 -1.72 10.66
C TYR A 157 1.36 -1.48 12.17
N GLY A 158 1.08 -0.26 12.63
CA GLY A 158 1.11 0.07 14.05
C GLY A 158 0.11 -0.75 14.86
N ARG A 159 -1.08 -1.00 14.31
CA ARG A 159 -2.13 -1.82 14.95
C ARG A 159 -1.77 -3.30 15.05
N TYR A 160 -1.01 -3.80 14.07
CA TYR A 160 -0.50 -5.17 14.02
C TYR A 160 0.95 -5.30 14.50
N TYR A 161 1.48 -4.31 15.23
CA TYR A 161 2.82 -4.38 15.82
C TYR A 161 2.98 -5.63 16.69
N GLY A 162 4.08 -6.35 16.49
CA GLY A 162 4.35 -7.65 17.09
C GLY A 162 3.52 -8.83 16.54
N ARG A 163 2.58 -8.59 15.61
CA ARG A 163 1.66 -9.59 15.03
C ARG A 163 1.65 -9.57 13.50
N TYR A 164 2.77 -9.23 12.87
CA TYR A 164 2.86 -9.11 11.41
C TYR A 164 2.55 -10.39 10.63
N GLY A 165 2.78 -11.57 11.22
CA GLY A 165 2.35 -12.83 10.61
C GLY A 165 0.82 -12.95 10.45
N GLN A 166 0.04 -12.40 11.39
CA GLN A 166 -1.42 -12.35 11.28
C GLN A 166 -1.86 -11.39 10.17
N LEU A 167 -1.21 -10.22 10.09
CA LEU A 167 -1.49 -9.25 9.04
C LEU A 167 -1.12 -9.80 7.65
N ALA A 168 0.05 -10.44 7.52
CA ALA A 168 0.48 -11.11 6.29
C ALA A 168 -0.53 -12.17 5.86
N SER A 169 -0.96 -13.06 6.76
CA SER A 169 -1.96 -14.07 6.42
C SER A 169 -3.28 -13.47 5.90
N LYS A 170 -3.75 -12.35 6.47
CA LYS A 170 -4.96 -11.65 6.02
C LYS A 170 -4.77 -11.02 4.63
N VAL A 171 -3.61 -10.41 4.39
CA VAL A 171 -3.25 -9.80 3.08
C VAL A 171 -3.06 -10.86 2.00
N ASP A 172 -2.39 -11.97 2.33
CA ASP A 172 -2.15 -13.09 1.42
C ASP A 172 -3.46 -13.77 0.99
N GLU A 173 -4.46 -13.82 1.88
CA GLU A 173 -5.78 -14.34 1.53
C GLU A 173 -6.44 -13.52 0.41
N ILE A 174 -6.35 -12.19 0.45
CA ILE A 174 -6.85 -11.31 -0.62
C ILE A 174 -6.08 -11.56 -1.92
N TRP A 175 -4.74 -11.60 -1.84
CA TRP A 175 -3.88 -11.84 -3.00
C TRP A 175 -4.05 -13.21 -3.62
N SER A 176 -4.45 -14.22 -2.84
CA SER A 176 -4.70 -15.58 -3.33
C SER A 176 -5.78 -15.64 -4.43
N ALA A 177 -6.61 -14.60 -4.54
CA ALA A 177 -7.53 -14.44 -5.66
C ALA A 177 -6.80 -14.26 -7.00
N LEU A 178 -5.65 -13.57 -7.02
CA LEU A 178 -4.90 -13.19 -8.22
C LEU A 178 -3.64 -14.02 -8.48
N THR A 179 -3.00 -14.54 -7.43
CA THR A 179 -1.72 -15.26 -7.52
C THR A 179 -1.57 -16.30 -6.41
N ASP A 180 -0.84 -17.38 -6.68
CA ASP A 180 -0.47 -18.38 -5.68
C ASP A 180 0.79 -17.98 -4.89
N SER A 181 1.45 -16.90 -5.29
CA SER A 181 2.71 -16.42 -4.70
C SER A 181 2.59 -14.92 -4.42
N PRO A 182 1.99 -14.56 -3.26
CA PRO A 182 1.72 -13.18 -2.91
C PRO A 182 3.01 -12.37 -2.70
N PRO A 183 2.99 -11.05 -2.96
CA PRO A 183 4.13 -10.18 -2.68
C PRO A 183 4.42 -10.10 -1.18
N SER A 184 5.64 -9.65 -0.83
CA SER A 184 5.98 -9.32 0.56
C SER A 184 4.95 -8.37 1.18
N LEU A 185 4.71 -8.46 2.49
CA LEU A 185 3.74 -7.63 3.19
C LEU A 185 3.89 -6.13 2.87
N MET A 186 5.14 -5.62 2.88
CA MET A 186 5.48 -4.23 2.52
C MET A 186 5.06 -3.82 1.11
N GLY A 187 5.03 -4.74 0.15
CA GLY A 187 4.55 -4.48 -1.21
C GLY A 187 3.08 -4.84 -1.44
N GLY A 188 2.50 -5.66 -0.56
CA GLY A 188 1.18 -6.27 -0.74
C GLY A 188 0.02 -5.52 -0.10
N ILE A 189 0.25 -4.71 0.94
CA ILE A 189 -0.85 -4.06 1.69
C ILE A 189 -1.65 -3.08 0.82
N SER A 190 -1.00 -2.08 0.21
CA SER A 190 -1.74 -1.06 -0.55
C SER A 190 -2.52 -1.64 -1.74
N PRO A 191 -1.96 -2.55 -2.56
CA PRO A 191 -2.76 -3.20 -3.59
C PRO A 191 -3.90 -4.07 -3.04
N ALA A 192 -3.71 -4.76 -1.91
CA ALA A 192 -4.79 -5.51 -1.27
C ALA A 192 -5.93 -4.59 -0.81
N TRP A 193 -5.58 -3.41 -0.26
CA TRP A 193 -6.56 -2.36 0.03
C TRP A 193 -7.31 -1.89 -1.22
N MET A 194 -6.59 -1.63 -2.32
CA MET A 194 -7.22 -1.23 -3.59
C MET A 194 -8.22 -2.28 -4.08
N LEU A 195 -7.87 -3.57 -4.00
CA LEU A 195 -8.73 -4.68 -4.44
C LEU A 195 -10.05 -4.75 -3.67
N MET A 196 -10.02 -4.48 -2.36
CA MET A 196 -11.21 -4.48 -1.49
C MET A 196 -12.13 -3.29 -1.73
N TYR A 197 -11.55 -2.13 -2.07
CA TYR A 197 -12.27 -0.85 -2.18
C TYR A 197 -12.48 -0.37 -3.63
N ALA A 198 -12.36 -1.27 -4.61
CA ALA A 198 -12.68 -0.97 -5.99
C ALA A 198 -14.12 -0.44 -6.12
N THR A 199 -14.31 0.65 -6.85
CA THR A 199 -15.66 1.18 -7.13
C THR A 199 -16.33 0.33 -8.20
N TYR A 200 -15.54 -0.08 -9.20
CA TYR A 200 -15.86 -0.91 -10.35
C TYR A 200 -14.95 -2.15 -10.34
N PRO A 201 -15.28 -3.17 -9.51
CA PRO A 201 -14.41 -4.33 -9.32
C PRO A 201 -14.19 -5.12 -10.61
N LEU A 202 -15.14 -5.13 -11.55
CA LEU A 202 -14.95 -5.83 -12.81
C LEU A 202 -13.86 -5.14 -13.65
N THR A 203 -13.90 -3.81 -13.78
CA THR A 203 -12.85 -3.02 -14.43
C THR A 203 -11.49 -3.30 -13.79
N MET A 204 -11.39 -3.22 -12.46
CA MET A 204 -10.12 -3.41 -11.75
C MET A 204 -9.55 -4.81 -11.95
N TYR A 205 -10.34 -5.86 -11.70
CA TYR A 205 -9.84 -7.24 -11.75
C TYR A 205 -9.52 -7.68 -13.17
N ARG A 206 -10.30 -7.23 -14.16
CA ARG A 206 -9.97 -7.45 -15.58
C ARG A 206 -8.65 -6.80 -15.96
N ALA A 207 -8.44 -5.54 -15.56
CA ALA A 207 -7.19 -4.83 -15.81
C ALA A 207 -6.01 -5.57 -15.15
N ALA A 208 -6.17 -6.05 -13.90
CA ALA A 208 -5.13 -6.81 -13.21
C ALA A 208 -4.76 -8.11 -13.92
N VAL A 209 -5.75 -8.95 -14.27
CA VAL A 209 -5.50 -10.22 -14.97
C VAL A 209 -4.87 -9.96 -16.34
N PHE A 210 -5.43 -9.00 -17.10
CA PHE A 210 -4.94 -8.68 -18.43
C PHE A 210 -3.52 -8.12 -18.40
N ALA A 211 -3.25 -7.11 -17.58
CA ALA A 211 -1.93 -6.49 -17.49
C ALA A 211 -0.87 -7.49 -17.04
N LYS A 212 -1.18 -8.39 -16.10
CA LYS A 212 -0.28 -9.46 -15.66
C LYS A 212 0.12 -10.36 -16.83
N ASP A 213 -0.87 -10.83 -17.58
CA ASP A 213 -0.64 -11.68 -18.75
C ASP A 213 0.14 -10.95 -19.84
N GLN A 214 -0.13 -9.67 -20.08
CA GLN A 214 0.59 -8.88 -21.08
C GLN A 214 2.04 -8.62 -20.66
N ILE A 215 2.30 -8.25 -19.41
CA ILE A 215 3.66 -8.04 -18.88
C ILE A 215 4.49 -9.31 -19.07
N ARG A 216 3.97 -10.47 -18.62
CA ARG A 216 4.68 -11.75 -18.73
C ARG A 216 4.95 -12.15 -20.17
N ARG A 217 3.93 -12.08 -21.03
CA ARG A 217 4.06 -12.45 -22.46
C ARG A 217 5.06 -11.54 -23.18
N SER A 218 4.95 -10.23 -22.96
CA SER A 218 5.84 -9.24 -23.59
C SER A 218 7.27 -9.42 -23.11
N PHE A 219 7.48 -9.54 -21.79
CA PHE A 219 8.81 -9.71 -21.21
C PHE A 219 9.47 -11.02 -21.66
N THR A 220 8.71 -12.11 -21.78
CA THR A 220 9.23 -13.38 -22.32
C THR A 220 9.65 -13.24 -23.79
N ALA A 221 8.92 -12.45 -24.58
CA ALA A 221 9.19 -12.27 -26.01
C ALA A 221 10.38 -11.33 -26.26
N ASP A 222 10.42 -10.20 -25.55
CA ASP A 222 11.49 -9.21 -25.62
C ASP A 222 11.66 -8.51 -24.25
N PRO A 223 12.59 -9.01 -23.40
CA PRO A 223 12.82 -8.45 -22.08
C PRO A 223 13.24 -6.97 -22.11
N ALA A 224 14.07 -6.59 -23.09
CA ALA A 224 14.65 -5.26 -23.17
C ALA A 224 13.59 -4.20 -23.52
N VAL A 225 12.78 -4.45 -24.54
CA VAL A 225 11.70 -3.54 -24.94
C VAL A 225 10.63 -3.44 -23.86
N SER A 226 10.26 -4.57 -23.26
CA SER A 226 9.25 -4.62 -22.20
C SER A 226 9.70 -3.87 -20.94
N ALA A 227 10.94 -4.10 -20.50
CA ALA A 227 11.53 -3.38 -19.38
C ALA A 227 11.65 -1.88 -19.67
N ALA A 228 12.03 -1.49 -20.90
CA ALA A 228 12.06 -0.08 -21.30
C ALA A 228 10.69 0.60 -21.18
N ALA A 229 9.61 -0.05 -21.63
CA ALA A 229 8.25 0.47 -21.49
C ALA A 229 7.84 0.62 -20.01
N LEU A 230 8.09 -0.40 -19.18
CA LEU A 230 7.77 -0.39 -17.75
C LEU A 230 8.62 0.63 -16.96
N ARG A 231 9.86 0.88 -17.36
CA ARG A 231 10.72 1.93 -16.79
C ARG A 231 10.22 3.32 -17.16
N ALA A 232 9.89 3.55 -18.43
CA ALA A 232 9.33 4.82 -18.90
C ALA A 232 8.02 5.17 -18.15
N TYR A 233 7.16 4.16 -17.97
CA TYR A 233 5.98 4.23 -17.11
C TYR A 233 6.31 4.68 -15.68
N LYS A 234 7.23 3.97 -15.01
CA LYS A 234 7.61 4.23 -13.62
C LYS A 234 8.10 5.67 -13.43
N LEU A 235 8.97 6.14 -14.32
CA LEU A 235 9.48 7.53 -14.29
C LEU A 235 8.37 8.56 -14.52
N GLY A 236 7.42 8.28 -15.44
CA GLY A 236 6.26 9.13 -15.66
C GLY A 236 5.35 9.22 -14.44
N ILE A 237 5.15 8.10 -13.74
CA ILE A 237 4.34 8.03 -12.53
C ILE A 237 5.01 8.70 -11.35
N GLU A 238 6.33 8.70 -11.20
CA GLU A 238 6.98 9.49 -10.15
C GLU A 238 6.68 10.98 -10.26
N ARG A 239 6.70 11.51 -11.50
CA ARG A 239 6.26 12.88 -11.77
C ARG A 239 4.77 13.07 -11.47
N SER A 240 3.95 12.04 -11.68
CA SER A 240 2.50 12.07 -11.39
C SER A 240 2.14 11.79 -9.92
N LYS A 241 2.97 11.08 -9.15
CA LYS A 241 2.76 10.83 -7.71
C LYS A 241 2.98 12.10 -6.90
N ALA A 242 3.83 13.02 -7.36
CA ALA A 242 3.83 14.40 -6.87
C ALA A 242 2.45 15.09 -7.06
N ASN A 243 1.69 14.73 -8.10
CA ASN A 243 0.32 15.19 -8.30
C ASN A 243 -0.72 14.43 -7.45
N HIS A 244 -0.38 13.31 -6.79
CA HIS A 244 -1.32 12.58 -5.93
C HIS A 244 -1.79 13.43 -4.74
N ALA A 245 -0.89 14.20 -4.13
CA ALA A 245 -1.27 15.22 -3.13
C ALA A 245 -2.19 16.31 -3.72
N GLY A 246 -2.11 16.56 -5.03
CA GLY A 246 -3.06 17.40 -5.76
C GLY A 246 -4.42 16.73 -5.92
N ILE A 247 -4.47 15.47 -6.38
CA ILE A 247 -5.69 14.67 -6.51
C ILE A 247 -6.45 14.62 -5.18
N VAL A 248 -5.74 14.30 -4.09
CA VAL A 248 -6.29 14.25 -2.73
C VAL A 248 -6.90 15.58 -2.30
N ARG A 249 -6.15 16.68 -2.50
CA ARG A 249 -6.62 18.02 -2.13
C ARG A 249 -7.85 18.44 -2.93
N THR A 250 -7.81 18.24 -4.26
CA THR A 250 -8.95 18.56 -5.14
C THR A 250 -10.16 17.71 -4.80
N GLN A 251 -9.99 16.41 -4.52
CA GLN A 251 -11.08 15.53 -4.10
C GLN A 251 -11.71 15.99 -2.78
N LYS A 252 -10.91 16.36 -1.77
CA LYS A 252 -11.45 16.92 -0.53
C LYS A 252 -12.20 18.22 -0.76
N ALA A 253 -11.64 19.12 -1.56
CA ALA A 253 -12.30 20.38 -1.90
C ALA A 253 -13.64 20.11 -2.58
N ALA A 254 -13.71 19.16 -3.53
CA ALA A 254 -14.94 18.78 -4.22
C ALA A 254 -15.99 18.16 -3.28
N ILE A 255 -15.56 17.45 -2.23
CA ILE A 255 -16.47 16.90 -1.21
C ILE A 255 -16.97 18.00 -0.27
N ALA A 256 -16.11 18.98 0.05
CA ALA A 256 -16.42 20.08 0.97
C ALA A 256 -17.13 21.27 0.32
N SER A 257 -17.19 21.32 -1.02
CA SER A 257 -17.81 22.42 -1.77
C SER A 257 -19.28 22.58 -1.43
N THR A 258 -19.73 23.81 -1.27
CA THR A 258 -21.11 24.13 -0.87
C THR A 258 -22.01 24.49 -2.05
N THR A 259 -21.43 24.70 -3.24
CA THR A 259 -22.16 25.04 -4.47
C THR A 259 -21.96 23.99 -5.56
N SER A 260 -22.98 23.74 -6.37
CA SER A 260 -22.92 22.78 -7.48
C SER A 260 -21.90 23.19 -8.56
N ALA A 261 -21.77 24.50 -8.81
CA ALA A 261 -20.80 25.05 -9.76
C ALA A 261 -19.34 24.79 -9.33
N GLU A 262 -19.01 25.09 -8.06
CA GLU A 262 -17.68 24.82 -7.50
C GLU A 262 -17.38 23.31 -7.50
N LYS A 263 -18.38 22.48 -7.14
CA LYS A 263 -18.25 21.02 -7.21
C LYS A 263 -17.92 20.57 -8.62
N ALA A 264 -18.61 21.11 -9.63
CA ALA A 264 -18.42 20.75 -11.02
C ALA A 264 -17.00 21.11 -11.52
N GLU A 265 -16.53 22.32 -11.23
CA GLU A 265 -15.17 22.78 -11.56
C GLU A 265 -14.10 21.89 -10.91
N LEU A 266 -14.23 21.63 -9.59
CA LEU A 266 -13.27 20.80 -8.87
C LEU A 266 -13.28 19.34 -9.37
N THR A 267 -14.45 18.82 -9.76
CA THR A 267 -14.57 17.48 -10.34
C THR A 267 -13.91 17.41 -11.73
N LEU A 268 -14.03 18.47 -12.55
CA LEU A 268 -13.33 18.57 -13.83
C LEU A 268 -11.80 18.65 -13.65
N ASP A 269 -11.31 19.43 -12.67
CA ASP A 269 -9.87 19.46 -12.33
C ASP A 269 -9.38 18.10 -11.83
N LEU A 270 -10.18 17.41 -11.00
CA LEU A 270 -9.88 16.07 -10.52
C LEU A 270 -9.78 15.08 -11.68
N TYR A 271 -10.74 15.11 -12.61
CA TYR A 271 -10.74 14.29 -13.83
C TYR A 271 -9.46 14.51 -14.63
N ARG A 272 -9.08 15.77 -14.87
CA ARG A 272 -7.84 16.11 -15.56
C ARG A 272 -6.62 15.48 -14.86
N ARG A 273 -6.50 15.65 -13.55
CA ARG A 273 -5.35 15.13 -12.78
C ARG A 273 -5.25 13.61 -12.85
N VAL A 274 -6.38 12.90 -12.83
CA VAL A 274 -6.42 11.43 -12.88
C VAL A 274 -6.09 10.92 -14.29
N ILE A 275 -6.76 11.46 -15.31
CA ILE A 275 -6.63 11.00 -16.70
C ILE A 275 -5.26 11.34 -17.29
N GLU A 276 -4.82 12.59 -17.17
CA GLU A 276 -3.51 13.05 -17.68
C GLU A 276 -2.35 12.56 -16.80
N GLY A 277 -2.65 12.28 -15.53
CA GLY A 277 -1.68 11.83 -14.53
C GLY A 277 -1.27 10.37 -14.74
N GLN A 278 -1.84 9.47 -13.94
CA GLN A 278 -1.39 8.08 -13.89
C GLN A 278 -2.04 7.20 -14.97
N PHE A 279 -3.22 7.58 -15.46
CA PHE A 279 -4.02 6.73 -16.36
C PHE A 279 -3.41 6.68 -17.76
N ARG A 280 -3.10 7.85 -18.34
CA ARG A 280 -2.52 7.96 -19.67
C ARG A 280 -1.19 7.18 -19.81
N PRO A 281 -0.20 7.30 -18.89
CA PRO A 281 1.00 6.47 -18.91
C PRO A 281 0.70 4.97 -18.86
N TRP A 282 -0.20 4.51 -17.99
CA TRP A 282 -0.56 3.09 -17.90
C TRP A 282 -1.17 2.55 -19.19
N ALA A 283 -2.17 3.24 -19.71
CA ALA A 283 -2.86 2.85 -20.95
C ALA A 283 -1.87 2.78 -22.14
N TRP A 284 -0.96 3.75 -22.24
CA TRP A 284 0.10 3.72 -23.25
C TRP A 284 1.08 2.57 -23.05
N THR A 285 1.48 2.30 -21.81
CA THR A 285 2.41 1.22 -21.49
C THR A 285 1.85 -0.14 -21.89
N LEU A 286 0.56 -0.40 -21.62
CA LEU A 286 -0.05 -1.64 -22.06
C LEU A 286 -0.15 -1.76 -23.59
N LEU A 287 -0.35 -0.66 -24.32
CA LEU A 287 -0.28 -0.66 -25.77
C LEU A 287 1.15 -0.99 -26.25
N GLN A 288 2.18 -0.44 -25.59
CA GLN A 288 3.57 -0.75 -25.91
C GLN A 288 3.91 -2.22 -25.67
N LEU A 289 3.47 -2.78 -24.54
CA LEU A 289 3.64 -4.21 -24.24
C LEU A 289 2.95 -5.13 -25.26
N ARG A 290 1.96 -4.61 -25.98
CA ARG A 290 1.24 -5.30 -27.08
C ARG A 290 1.85 -5.04 -28.45
N GLY A 291 3.03 -4.42 -28.51
CA GLY A 291 3.78 -4.20 -29.75
C GLY A 291 3.52 -2.86 -30.43
N ARG A 292 2.79 -1.91 -29.79
CA ARG A 292 2.72 -0.55 -30.32
C ARG A 292 4.05 0.17 -30.10
N VAL A 293 4.61 0.69 -31.18
CA VAL A 293 5.89 1.40 -31.15
C VAL A 293 5.65 2.90 -31.12
N GLY A 294 6.35 3.60 -30.24
CA GLY A 294 6.33 5.06 -30.17
C GLY A 294 7.17 5.55 -28.98
N PRO A 295 8.05 6.55 -29.18
CA PRO A 295 8.89 7.06 -28.10
C PRO A 295 8.16 8.08 -27.22
N ARG A 296 7.05 8.66 -27.70
CA ARG A 296 6.33 9.74 -27.03
C ARG A 296 4.97 9.26 -26.54
N LEU A 297 4.63 9.66 -25.31
CA LEU A 297 3.30 9.48 -24.75
C LEU A 297 2.26 10.22 -25.61
N PRO A 298 1.28 9.53 -26.22
CA PRO A 298 0.32 10.16 -27.12
C PRO A 298 -0.63 11.11 -26.39
N GLU A 299 -1.21 12.05 -27.14
CA GLU A 299 -2.33 12.87 -26.65
C GLU A 299 -3.56 12.00 -26.41
N LEU A 300 -4.47 12.43 -25.52
CA LEU A 300 -5.61 11.62 -25.08
C LEU A 300 -6.53 11.16 -26.23
N ASN A 301 -6.78 11.99 -27.24
CA ASN A 301 -7.61 11.61 -28.38
C ASN A 301 -6.95 10.50 -29.21
N SER A 302 -5.68 10.68 -29.57
CA SER A 302 -4.91 9.65 -30.27
C SER A 302 -4.80 8.38 -29.45
N LEU A 303 -4.59 8.50 -28.13
CA LEU A 303 -4.57 7.35 -27.22
C LEU A 303 -5.92 6.62 -27.23
N ARG A 304 -7.03 7.34 -27.12
CA ARG A 304 -8.38 6.77 -27.16
C ARG A 304 -8.64 6.01 -28.46
N GLU A 305 -8.28 6.59 -29.60
CA GLU A 305 -8.40 5.94 -30.90
C GLU A 305 -7.55 4.67 -30.97
N MET A 306 -6.31 4.72 -30.49
CA MET A 306 -5.44 3.54 -30.43
C MET A 306 -6.00 2.44 -29.52
N LEU A 307 -6.55 2.79 -28.36
CA LEU A 307 -7.20 1.85 -27.44
C LEU A 307 -8.44 1.20 -28.08
N LEU A 308 -9.26 1.96 -28.81
CA LEU A 308 -10.41 1.44 -29.53
C LEU A 308 -9.98 0.51 -30.69
N ALA A 309 -8.95 0.92 -31.43
CA ALA A 309 -8.40 0.17 -32.56
C ALA A 309 -7.69 -1.13 -32.15
N ASP A 310 -7.20 -1.23 -30.90
CA ASP A 310 -6.63 -2.47 -30.36
C ASP A 310 -7.65 -3.63 -30.34
N GLY A 311 -8.94 -3.31 -30.16
CA GLY A 311 -10.03 -4.27 -30.23
C GLY A 311 -10.25 -5.09 -28.96
N HIS A 312 -9.29 -5.17 -28.04
CA HIS A 312 -9.42 -5.90 -26.77
C HIS A 312 -10.42 -5.23 -25.81
N CYS A 313 -11.21 -6.01 -25.08
CA CYS A 313 -12.27 -5.49 -24.20
C CYS A 313 -11.73 -4.55 -23.13
N VAL A 314 -10.64 -4.91 -22.44
CA VAL A 314 -10.00 -4.08 -21.42
C VAL A 314 -9.50 -2.73 -21.99
N MET A 315 -9.01 -2.71 -23.24
CA MET A 315 -8.60 -1.45 -23.88
C MET A 315 -9.79 -0.58 -24.24
N LYS A 316 -10.90 -1.20 -24.69
CA LYS A 316 -12.16 -0.49 -24.93
C LYS A 316 -12.73 0.09 -23.63
N ASP A 317 -12.65 -0.65 -22.52
CA ASP A 317 -13.10 -0.17 -21.21
C ASP A 317 -12.23 1.01 -20.74
N ALA A 318 -10.90 0.94 -20.89
CA ALA A 318 -10.02 2.08 -20.64
C ALA A 318 -10.37 3.28 -21.53
N ALA A 319 -10.65 3.07 -22.83
CA ALA A 319 -11.03 4.14 -23.75
C ALA A 319 -12.33 4.86 -23.35
N ARG A 320 -13.25 4.20 -22.64
CA ARG A 320 -14.48 4.81 -22.11
C ARG A 320 -14.23 5.81 -20.99
N ALA A 321 -13.11 5.69 -20.28
CA ALA A 321 -12.73 6.66 -19.26
C ALA A 321 -12.22 7.98 -19.86
N ILE A 322 -11.83 7.99 -21.14
CA ILE A 322 -11.43 9.21 -21.85
C ILE A 322 -12.66 9.86 -22.46
N LEU A 323 -13.18 10.89 -21.79
CA LEU A 323 -14.27 11.75 -22.25
C LEU A 323 -13.73 12.83 -23.19
N PRO A 324 -14.08 12.82 -24.49
CA PRO A 324 -13.58 13.80 -25.45
C PRO A 324 -13.99 15.24 -25.13
N ALA A 325 -15.22 15.43 -24.63
CA ALA A 325 -15.76 16.72 -24.22
C ALA A 325 -14.93 17.35 -23.09
N ALA A 326 -14.79 16.64 -21.97
CA ALA A 326 -14.10 17.12 -20.76
C ALA A 326 -12.64 17.55 -20.99
N ARG A 327 -11.95 16.93 -21.96
CA ARG A 327 -10.56 17.30 -22.31
C ARG A 327 -10.47 18.68 -22.95
N ASN A 328 -11.42 19.05 -23.81
CA ASN A 328 -11.34 20.30 -24.58
C ASN A 328 -11.59 21.53 -23.69
N ALA A 329 -12.50 21.47 -22.71
CA ALA A 329 -12.65 22.53 -21.70
C ALA A 329 -11.38 22.71 -20.89
N ALA A 330 -10.79 21.60 -20.44
CA ALA A 330 -9.64 21.63 -19.56
C ALA A 330 -8.36 22.18 -20.24
N ALA A 331 -8.31 22.16 -21.57
CA ALA A 331 -7.20 22.69 -22.36
C ALA A 331 -7.33 24.18 -22.72
N HIS A 332 -8.56 24.72 -22.72
CA HIS A 332 -8.86 26.08 -23.18
C HIS A 332 -9.58 26.95 -22.14
N GLU A 333 -9.88 26.41 -20.94
CA GLU A 333 -10.69 27.08 -19.89
C GLU A 333 -12.10 27.50 -20.37
N ASP A 334 -12.55 26.92 -21.49
CA ASP A 334 -13.86 27.19 -22.09
C ASP A 334 -14.93 26.26 -21.49
N PHE A 335 -15.36 26.54 -20.26
CA PHE A 335 -16.53 25.89 -19.69
C PHE A 335 -17.50 26.86 -19.01
N VAL A 336 -18.79 26.56 -19.12
CA VAL A 336 -19.87 27.28 -18.44
C VAL A 336 -20.73 26.27 -17.69
N TRP A 337 -20.93 26.51 -16.40
CA TRP A 337 -21.89 25.75 -15.60
C TRP A 337 -23.31 26.23 -15.91
N ASP A 338 -24.17 25.29 -16.30
CA ASP A 338 -25.60 25.52 -16.51
C ASP A 338 -26.36 25.00 -15.30
N GLU A 339 -26.85 25.94 -14.48
CA GLU A 339 -27.59 25.64 -13.25
C GLU A 339 -28.95 24.99 -13.51
N GLU A 340 -29.59 25.25 -14.65
CA GLU A 340 -30.90 24.68 -14.98
C GLU A 340 -30.78 23.21 -15.40
N LEU A 341 -29.73 22.87 -16.16
CA LEU A 341 -29.48 21.51 -16.64
C LEU A 341 -28.59 20.67 -15.72
N GLU A 342 -28.02 21.29 -14.68
CA GLU A 342 -27.00 20.72 -13.79
C GLU A 342 -25.83 20.07 -14.57
N LYS A 343 -25.38 20.76 -15.62
CA LYS A 343 -24.36 20.27 -16.56
C LYS A 343 -23.30 21.32 -16.86
N MET A 344 -22.12 20.84 -17.22
CA MET A 344 -21.06 21.68 -17.79
C MET A 344 -21.17 21.70 -19.31
N HIS A 345 -21.25 22.90 -19.87
CA HIS A 345 -21.04 23.13 -21.30
C HIS A 345 -19.56 23.38 -21.54
N ILE A 346 -19.03 22.70 -22.54
CA ILE A 346 -17.62 22.63 -22.90
C ILE A 346 -17.53 22.80 -24.42
N GLY A 347 -17.49 24.05 -24.87
CA GLY A 347 -17.81 24.38 -26.28
C GLY A 347 -19.23 23.89 -26.62
N ASP A 348 -19.36 23.09 -27.68
CA ASP A 348 -20.64 22.49 -28.11
C ASP A 348 -21.00 21.19 -27.37
N ALA A 349 -20.11 20.68 -26.51
CA ALA A 349 -20.32 19.42 -25.82
C ALA A 349 -20.83 19.66 -24.39
N VAL A 350 -21.66 18.73 -23.92
CA VAL A 350 -22.24 18.80 -22.56
C VAL A 350 -21.78 17.60 -21.75
N THR A 351 -21.41 17.80 -20.50
CA THR A 351 -21.00 16.73 -19.58
C THR A 351 -21.52 17.00 -18.17
N SER A 352 -22.07 15.99 -17.52
CA SER A 352 -22.54 16.05 -16.13
C SER A 352 -21.42 15.75 -15.13
N VAL A 353 -21.61 16.19 -13.87
CA VAL A 353 -20.70 15.84 -12.76
C VAL A 353 -20.64 14.33 -12.55
N THR A 354 -21.78 13.63 -12.65
CA THR A 354 -21.85 12.17 -12.52
C THR A 354 -21.02 11.47 -13.58
N GLU A 355 -21.09 11.88 -14.84
CA GLU A 355 -20.29 11.28 -15.92
C GLU A 355 -18.77 11.44 -15.66
N LEU A 356 -18.34 12.58 -15.09
CA LEU A 356 -16.95 12.77 -14.69
C LEU A 356 -16.56 11.88 -13.51
N GLU A 357 -17.38 11.82 -12.46
CA GLU A 357 -17.14 10.97 -11.28
C GLU A 357 -17.02 9.49 -11.67
N GLU A 358 -17.88 9.02 -12.59
CA GLU A 358 -17.82 7.67 -13.13
C GLU A 358 -16.56 7.43 -13.98
N ALA A 359 -16.18 8.40 -14.83
CA ALA A 359 -14.97 8.29 -15.65
C ALA A 359 -13.69 8.30 -14.79
N ILE A 360 -13.63 9.15 -13.77
CA ILE A 360 -12.57 9.18 -12.76
C ILE A 360 -12.43 7.82 -12.09
N SER A 361 -13.55 7.27 -11.61
CA SER A 361 -13.58 6.01 -10.88
C SER A 361 -13.13 4.84 -11.77
N ARG A 362 -13.63 4.76 -13.02
CA ARG A 362 -13.19 3.75 -14.00
C ARG A 362 -11.71 3.86 -14.33
N ALA A 363 -11.20 5.07 -14.53
CA ALA A 363 -9.77 5.30 -14.75
C ALA A 363 -8.94 4.84 -13.54
N TYR A 364 -9.39 5.19 -12.32
CA TYR A 364 -8.73 4.83 -11.08
C TYR A 364 -8.66 3.31 -10.88
N ASP A 365 -9.80 2.63 -10.99
CA ASP A 365 -9.88 1.18 -10.85
C ASP A 365 -9.05 0.44 -11.91
N PHE A 366 -9.04 0.93 -13.16
CA PHE A 366 -8.16 0.40 -14.21
C PHE A 366 -6.68 0.51 -13.84
N MET A 367 -6.24 1.68 -13.36
CA MET A 367 -4.86 1.90 -12.94
C MET A 367 -4.48 1.03 -11.75
N CYS A 368 -5.34 0.97 -10.73
CA CYS A 368 -5.14 0.14 -9.56
C CYS A 368 -5.01 -1.35 -9.96
N GLY A 369 -5.81 -1.81 -10.93
CA GLY A 369 -5.66 -3.15 -11.50
C GLY A 369 -4.28 -3.37 -12.14
N CYS A 370 -3.81 -2.42 -12.95
CA CYS A 370 -2.47 -2.49 -13.55
C CYS A 370 -1.35 -2.45 -12.51
N GLU A 371 -1.50 -1.66 -11.44
CA GLU A 371 -0.56 -1.61 -10.31
C GLU A 371 -0.53 -2.95 -9.54
N CYS A 372 -1.68 -3.59 -9.34
CA CYS A 372 -1.72 -4.94 -8.75
C CYS A 372 -0.94 -5.93 -9.63
N ALA A 373 -1.09 -5.84 -10.96
CA ALA A 373 -0.40 -6.72 -11.89
C ALA A 373 1.13 -6.58 -11.86
N ILE A 374 1.65 -5.35 -11.86
CA ILE A 374 3.11 -5.14 -11.84
C ILE A 374 3.73 -5.52 -10.49
N VAL A 375 3.02 -5.31 -9.37
CA VAL A 375 3.45 -5.78 -8.06
C VAL A 375 3.54 -7.30 -8.03
N GLU A 376 2.53 -7.99 -8.59
CA GLU A 376 2.51 -9.44 -8.68
C GLU A 376 3.64 -9.98 -9.56
N CYS A 377 3.85 -9.40 -10.75
CA CYS A 377 4.92 -9.84 -11.64
C CYS A 377 6.30 -9.67 -10.98
N ARG A 378 6.55 -8.52 -10.34
CA ARG A 378 7.83 -8.25 -9.67
C ARG A 378 8.09 -9.13 -8.46
N ALA A 379 7.05 -9.60 -7.78
CA ALA A 379 7.20 -10.55 -6.68
C ALA A 379 7.64 -11.95 -7.17
N ASN A 380 7.34 -12.27 -8.42
CA ASN A 380 7.49 -13.63 -8.97
C ASN A 380 8.55 -13.74 -10.08
N ASP A 381 9.12 -12.63 -10.54
CA ASP A 381 10.10 -12.58 -11.62
C ASP A 381 11.28 -11.66 -11.24
N PRO A 382 12.36 -12.23 -10.68
CA PRO A 382 13.57 -11.48 -10.33
C PRO A 382 14.25 -10.82 -11.54
N ASP A 383 14.21 -11.48 -12.70
CA ASP A 383 14.84 -10.97 -13.93
C ASP A 383 14.12 -9.70 -14.41
N LEU A 384 12.79 -9.67 -14.30
CA LEU A 384 12.00 -8.45 -14.54
C LEU A 384 12.40 -7.33 -13.57
N VAL A 385 12.61 -7.65 -12.29
CA VAL A 385 13.03 -6.64 -11.29
C VAL A 385 14.39 -6.05 -11.64
N GLU A 386 15.36 -6.90 -12.00
CA GLU A 386 16.70 -6.46 -12.41
C GLU A 386 16.66 -5.64 -13.69
N ALA A 387 15.93 -6.09 -14.71
CA ALA A 387 15.79 -5.39 -15.98
C ALA A 387 15.14 -4.00 -15.80
N MET A 388 14.19 -3.88 -14.88
CA MET A 388 13.57 -2.60 -14.53
C MET A 388 14.46 -1.67 -13.69
N ALA A 389 15.47 -2.20 -13.00
CA ALA A 389 16.33 -1.42 -12.10
C ALA A 389 17.56 -0.82 -12.79
N SER A 390 17.96 -1.35 -13.95
CA SER A 390 19.23 -1.05 -14.65
C SER A 390 19.48 0.42 -15.02
N GLU A 391 18.46 1.28 -14.99
CA GLU A 391 18.55 2.73 -15.26
C GLU A 391 17.89 3.60 -14.17
N ASP A 392 17.53 3.00 -13.03
CA ASP A 392 17.03 3.79 -11.91
C ASP A 392 18.11 4.75 -11.40
N PRO A 393 17.77 5.98 -10.99
CA PRO A 393 18.72 6.81 -10.27
C PRO A 393 19.20 6.04 -9.03
N PRO A 394 20.48 6.18 -8.61
CA PRO A 394 21.01 5.46 -7.45
C PRO A 394 20.17 5.63 -6.18
N ASP A 395 19.54 6.79 -6.02
CA ASP A 395 18.68 7.12 -4.87
C ASP A 395 17.25 6.58 -4.98
N GLY A 396 16.86 6.04 -6.14
CA GLY A 396 15.51 5.58 -6.42
C GLY A 396 14.44 6.67 -6.39
N SER A 397 13.19 6.22 -6.25
CA SER A 397 11.98 7.03 -6.25
C SER A 397 11.78 7.80 -4.94
N LEU A 398 11.82 9.14 -4.96
CA LEU A 398 11.61 9.92 -3.73
C LEU A 398 10.25 9.60 -3.08
N THR A 399 9.16 9.59 -3.85
CA THR A 399 7.83 9.33 -3.28
C THR A 399 7.71 7.94 -2.68
N ARG A 400 8.22 6.90 -3.37
CA ARG A 400 8.22 5.53 -2.82
C ARG A 400 9.05 5.47 -1.55
N ASN A 401 10.24 6.08 -1.56
CA ASN A 401 11.13 6.08 -0.41
C ASN A 401 10.51 6.83 0.78
N VAL A 402 9.78 7.92 0.55
CA VAL A 402 9.02 8.60 1.59
C VAL A 402 7.96 7.65 2.17
N THR A 403 7.14 7.00 1.34
CA THR A 403 6.15 6.03 1.81
C THR A 403 6.80 4.91 2.64
N VAL A 404 7.91 4.33 2.16
CA VAL A 404 8.65 3.28 2.89
C VAL A 404 9.18 3.82 4.22
N ALA A 405 9.74 5.02 4.24
CA ALA A 405 10.23 5.67 5.46
C ALA A 405 9.12 5.95 6.47
N ILE A 406 7.94 6.41 6.03
CA ILE A 406 6.77 6.60 6.90
C ILE A 406 6.27 5.25 7.44
N ASN A 407 6.24 4.22 6.60
CA ASN A 407 5.86 2.88 7.03
C ASN A 407 6.82 2.31 8.08
N MET A 408 8.10 2.74 8.13
CA MET A 408 9.01 2.32 9.19
C MET A 408 8.50 2.72 10.58
N PHE A 409 7.84 3.87 10.72
CA PHE A 409 7.20 4.26 11.99
C PHE A 409 6.09 3.28 12.37
N GLY A 410 5.23 2.94 11.42
CA GLY A 410 4.18 1.93 11.61
C GLY A 410 4.71 0.54 11.96
N THR A 411 5.77 0.08 11.29
CA THR A 411 6.41 -1.22 11.58
C THR A 411 7.11 -1.25 12.95
N ASN A 412 7.29 -0.09 13.57
CA ASN A 412 7.82 0.08 14.92
C ASN A 412 6.70 0.44 15.93
N GLY A 413 5.43 0.20 15.59
CA GLY A 413 4.31 0.39 16.51
C GLY A 413 3.82 1.83 16.66
N LEU A 414 4.43 2.79 15.97
CA LEU A 414 4.02 4.18 16.02
C LEU A 414 2.87 4.45 15.05
N ARG A 415 1.82 5.11 15.54
CA ARG A 415 0.64 5.46 14.74
C ARG A 415 0.84 6.83 14.11
N VAL A 416 1.15 6.85 12.82
CA VAL A 416 1.36 8.09 12.07
C VAL A 416 0.02 8.72 11.72
N LYS A 417 -0.16 9.98 12.13
CA LYS A 417 -1.31 10.81 11.76
C LYS A 417 -1.14 11.45 10.40
N SER A 418 -0.01 12.09 10.19
CA SER A 418 0.34 12.82 8.96
C SER A 418 1.85 12.95 8.82
N HIS A 419 2.30 13.37 7.65
CA HIS A 419 3.70 13.69 7.41
C HIS A 419 3.85 14.80 6.38
N THR A 420 4.99 15.49 6.42
CA THR A 420 5.38 16.49 5.42
C THR A 420 6.85 16.32 5.08
N LEU A 421 7.20 16.47 3.81
CA LEU A 421 8.58 16.59 3.38
C LEU A 421 8.74 17.95 2.69
N ASP A 422 9.46 18.87 3.31
CA ASP A 422 9.72 20.20 2.76
C ASP A 422 11.18 20.59 2.92
N ARG A 423 11.80 21.12 1.85
CA ARG A 423 13.19 21.64 1.82
C ARG A 423 14.24 20.78 2.55
N GLY A 424 14.12 19.44 2.44
CA GLY A 424 15.06 18.50 3.06
C GLY A 424 14.78 18.20 4.54
N VAL A 425 13.61 18.57 5.05
CA VAL A 425 13.11 18.25 6.38
C VAL A 425 11.93 17.28 6.26
N LEU A 426 12.05 16.09 6.82
CA LEU A 426 10.92 15.17 7.00
C LEU A 426 10.32 15.40 8.38
N ALA A 427 9.06 15.81 8.45
CA ALA A 427 8.31 15.91 9.69
C ALA A 427 7.21 14.84 9.72
N VAL A 428 7.19 14.03 10.78
CA VAL A 428 6.21 12.96 11.00
C VAL A 428 5.40 13.28 12.25
N HIS A 429 4.08 13.30 12.12
CA HIS A 429 3.17 13.49 13.25
C HIS A 429 2.64 12.14 13.69
N VAL A 430 2.87 11.76 14.94
CA VAL A 430 2.37 10.51 15.54
C VAL A 430 1.35 10.79 16.65
N GLU A 431 0.45 9.83 16.90
CA GLU A 431 -0.58 9.95 17.94
C GLU A 431 0.03 10.10 19.34
N GLY A 432 1.00 9.25 19.65
CA GLY A 432 1.69 9.18 20.93
C GLY A 432 3.11 8.65 20.72
N TRP A 433 4.00 8.97 21.65
CA TRP A 433 5.37 8.47 21.65
C TRP A 433 5.80 8.23 23.10
N ASP A 434 5.23 7.23 23.77
CA ASP A 434 5.53 6.97 25.18
C ASP A 434 6.93 6.36 25.42
N LEU A 435 7.28 6.13 26.69
CA LEU A 435 8.54 5.50 27.11
C LEU A 435 8.81 4.16 26.40
N GLN A 436 7.78 3.34 26.21
CA GLN A 436 7.92 2.04 25.55
C GLN A 436 8.20 2.19 24.05
N SER A 437 7.79 3.31 23.47
CA SER A 437 7.89 3.61 22.05
C SER A 437 9.14 4.45 21.68
N VAL A 438 9.94 4.90 22.66
CA VAL A 438 11.19 5.67 22.41
C VAL A 438 12.11 4.93 21.45
N ASN A 439 12.55 3.73 21.81
CA ASN A 439 13.48 2.95 20.99
C ASN A 439 12.89 2.56 19.63
N PRO A 440 11.64 2.07 19.54
CA PRO A 440 10.98 1.87 18.25
C PRO A 440 10.95 3.14 17.39
N GLY A 441 10.72 4.32 17.97
CA GLY A 441 10.77 5.60 17.25
C GLY A 441 12.17 5.98 16.79
N LEU A 442 13.19 5.78 17.61
CA LEU A 442 14.60 6.00 17.22
C LEU A 442 15.02 5.02 16.12
N GLN A 443 14.53 3.78 16.17
CA GLN A 443 14.73 2.79 15.10
C GLN A 443 14.08 3.24 13.79
N ALA A 444 12.83 3.72 13.85
CA ALA A 444 12.14 4.25 12.68
C ALA A 444 12.89 5.45 12.07
N LEU A 445 13.36 6.38 12.89
CA LEU A 445 14.16 7.53 12.46
C LEU A 445 15.49 7.12 11.83
N THR A 446 16.22 6.20 12.47
CA THR A 446 17.48 5.68 11.96
C THR A 446 17.28 4.98 10.62
N THR A 447 16.22 4.19 10.49
CA THR A 447 15.93 3.47 9.23
C THR A 447 15.47 4.44 8.14
N ALA A 448 14.62 5.42 8.49
CA ALA A 448 14.17 6.47 7.57
C ALA A 448 15.33 7.30 7.03
N SER A 449 16.38 7.55 7.82
CA SER A 449 17.56 8.29 7.34
C SER A 449 18.31 7.55 6.24
N GLN A 450 18.35 6.22 6.28
CA GLN A 450 18.96 5.41 5.23
C GLN A 450 18.12 5.37 3.96
N ILE A 451 16.79 5.33 4.10
CA ILE A 451 15.85 5.31 2.97
C ILE A 451 15.82 6.67 2.24
N LEU A 452 16.05 7.76 2.96
CA LEU A 452 15.94 9.13 2.44
C LEU A 452 17.30 9.86 2.48
N PRO A 453 18.26 9.51 1.59
CA PRO A 453 19.63 10.02 1.64
C PRO A 453 19.74 11.55 1.52
N LYS A 454 18.78 12.19 0.86
CA LYS A 454 18.75 13.65 0.63
C LYS A 454 18.11 14.45 1.75
N VAL A 455 17.45 13.80 2.71
CA VAL A 455 16.83 14.47 3.87
C VAL A 455 17.91 14.76 4.90
N ARG A 456 18.01 16.04 5.28
CA ARG A 456 19.04 16.55 6.19
C ARG A 456 18.57 16.56 7.64
N ARG A 457 17.27 16.64 7.87
CA ARG A 457 16.69 16.81 9.20
C ARG A 457 15.38 16.03 9.34
N PHE A 458 15.18 15.43 10.50
CA PHE A 458 14.06 14.56 10.82
C PHE A 458 13.35 15.08 12.08
N GLN A 459 12.06 15.36 11.96
CA GLN A 459 11.22 15.87 13.02
C GLN A 459 10.12 14.88 13.37
N VAL A 460 9.88 14.68 14.66
CA VAL A 460 8.72 13.94 15.16
C VAL A 460 7.88 14.86 16.01
N ARG A 461 6.58 14.94 15.69
CA ARG A 461 5.58 15.69 16.44
C ARG A 461 4.57 14.73 17.07
N VAL A 462 4.09 15.05 18.27
CA VAL A 462 3.22 14.17 19.07
C VAL A 462 1.98 14.93 19.54
N GLY A 463 0.84 14.26 19.65
CA GLY A 463 -0.36 14.77 20.32
C GLY A 463 -1.24 15.69 19.47
N SER A 464 -2.23 16.32 20.11
CA SER A 464 -3.13 17.32 19.52
C SER A 464 -3.39 18.42 20.55
N PRO A 465 -2.85 19.65 20.39
CA PRO A 465 -2.06 20.14 19.26
C PRO A 465 -0.71 19.42 19.13
N ALA A 466 -0.15 19.41 17.91
CA ALA A 466 1.11 18.71 17.62
C ALA A 466 2.31 19.45 18.26
N VAL A 467 3.01 18.78 19.18
CA VAL A 467 4.21 19.30 19.87
C VAL A 467 5.46 18.62 19.32
N LEU A 468 6.53 19.38 19.09
CA LEU A 468 7.82 18.85 18.63
C LEU A 468 8.46 17.99 19.73
N ALA A 469 8.58 16.68 19.48
CA ALA A 469 9.14 15.72 20.42
C ALA A 469 10.59 15.34 20.09
N ALA A 470 10.96 15.35 18.81
CA ALA A 470 12.34 15.19 18.35
C ALA A 470 12.61 16.08 17.14
N ASP A 471 13.83 16.61 17.06
CA ASP A 471 14.35 17.34 15.92
C ASP A 471 15.84 17.03 15.76
N ILE A 472 16.16 16.17 14.79
CA ILE A 472 17.48 15.54 14.68
C ILE A 472 18.03 15.77 13.28
N ASP A 473 19.28 16.20 13.20
CA ASP A 473 20.02 16.20 11.94
C ASP A 473 20.38 14.77 11.50
N ARG A 474 20.67 14.60 10.22
CA ARG A 474 20.99 13.30 9.62
C ARG A 474 22.23 12.64 10.22
N SER A 475 23.29 13.42 10.48
CA SER A 475 24.62 12.91 10.87
C SER A 475 24.58 12.01 12.13
N PRO A 476 23.91 12.39 13.24
CA PRO A 476 23.73 11.48 14.37
C PRO A 476 22.98 10.18 14.05
N LEU A 477 22.02 10.21 13.13
CA LEU A 477 21.28 9.01 12.71
C LEU A 477 22.15 8.08 11.84
N GLU A 478 23.08 8.64 11.05
CA GLU A 478 24.06 7.85 10.29
C GLU A 478 25.05 7.17 11.24
N LYS A 479 25.58 7.88 12.24
CA LYS A 479 26.41 7.26 13.27
C LYS A 479 25.67 6.16 14.04
N ASN A 480 24.38 6.37 14.32
CA ASN A 480 23.54 5.35 14.95
C ASN A 480 23.31 4.12 14.06
N TRP A 481 23.32 4.29 12.73
CA TRP A 481 23.14 3.18 11.80
C TRP A 481 24.27 2.16 11.87
N ASP A 482 25.52 2.60 12.04
CA ASP A 482 26.67 1.70 12.18
C ASP A 482 26.54 0.83 13.45
N VAL A 483 26.12 1.45 14.56
CA VAL A 483 25.81 0.74 15.81
C VAL A 483 24.67 -0.27 15.61
N TRP A 484 23.63 0.13 14.88
CA TRP A 484 22.50 -0.74 14.55
C TRP A 484 22.91 -1.93 13.68
N LEU A 485 23.78 -1.73 12.68
CA LEU A 485 24.31 -2.82 11.84
C LEU A 485 25.10 -3.83 12.68
N GLN A 486 25.94 -3.34 13.60
CA GLN A 486 26.68 -4.19 14.53
C GLN A 486 25.72 -5.00 15.41
N ALA A 487 24.72 -4.36 16.01
CA ALA A 487 23.74 -5.02 16.85
C ALA A 487 22.93 -6.08 16.09
N ARG A 488 22.39 -5.73 14.91
CA ARG A 488 21.63 -6.64 14.05
C ARG A 488 22.40 -7.92 13.69
N SER A 489 23.72 -7.81 13.50
CA SER A 489 24.56 -8.98 13.17
C SER A 489 24.75 -9.97 14.33
N ARG A 490 24.47 -9.55 15.58
CA ARG A 490 24.79 -10.31 16.80
C ARG A 490 23.59 -10.66 17.66
N PHE A 491 22.46 -9.96 17.51
CA PHE A 491 21.29 -10.13 18.37
C PHE A 491 20.02 -10.36 17.57
N SER A 492 19.18 -11.28 18.03
CA SER A 492 17.83 -11.51 17.51
C SER A 492 16.83 -10.46 17.99
N GLU A 493 17.06 -9.93 19.19
CA GLU A 493 16.29 -8.83 19.78
C GLU A 493 17.22 -7.65 20.00
N MET A 494 16.80 -6.45 19.57
CA MET A 494 17.67 -5.29 19.56
C MET A 494 17.92 -4.78 21.00
N PRO A 495 19.19 -4.74 21.48
CA PRO A 495 19.48 -4.19 22.80
C PRO A 495 19.13 -2.70 22.89
N LEU A 496 18.70 -2.24 24.07
CA LEU A 496 18.33 -0.84 24.30
C LEU A 496 19.48 0.12 23.97
N SER A 497 20.71 -0.28 24.30
CA SER A 497 21.93 0.49 24.03
C SER A 497 22.19 0.79 22.56
N THR A 498 21.56 0.07 21.62
CA THR A 498 21.75 0.31 20.17
C THR A 498 21.41 1.74 19.77
N PHE A 499 20.44 2.36 20.43
CA PHE A 499 19.91 3.67 20.04
C PHE A 499 20.43 4.83 20.90
N LEU A 500 21.44 4.61 21.76
CA LEU A 500 22.02 5.69 22.59
C LEU A 500 22.55 6.88 21.77
N PRO A 501 23.23 6.69 20.61
CA PRO A 501 23.63 7.81 19.76
C PRO A 501 22.45 8.67 19.30
N ALA A 502 21.39 8.04 18.78
CA ALA A 502 20.19 8.76 18.36
C ALA A 502 19.46 9.40 19.56
N ASN A 503 19.42 8.74 20.72
CA ASN A 503 18.82 9.25 21.95
C ASN A 503 19.55 10.52 22.43
N ALA A 504 20.88 10.52 22.44
CA ALA A 504 21.68 11.70 22.78
C ALA A 504 21.33 12.88 21.85
N ALA A 505 21.23 12.62 20.55
CA ALA A 505 20.90 13.66 19.57
C ALA A 505 19.49 14.24 19.76
N VAL A 506 18.50 13.42 20.11
CA VAL A 506 17.15 13.93 20.47
C VAL A 506 17.21 14.81 21.71
N ARG A 507 17.95 14.40 22.74
CA ARG A 507 18.09 15.14 23.99
C ARG A 507 18.71 16.50 23.80
N MET A 508 19.72 16.60 22.94
CA MET A 508 20.39 17.86 22.61
C MET A 508 19.44 18.96 22.08
N ALA A 509 18.23 18.60 21.63
CA ALA A 509 17.22 19.57 21.21
C ALA A 509 16.49 20.26 22.37
N VAL A 510 16.52 19.67 23.58
CA VAL A 510 15.70 20.09 24.73
C VAL A 510 16.44 20.10 26.08
N GLU A 511 17.62 19.49 26.16
CA GLU A 511 18.49 19.41 27.34
C GLU A 511 19.84 20.09 27.06
N SER A 512 20.57 20.45 28.11
CA SER A 512 21.97 20.85 27.95
C SER A 512 22.84 19.66 27.52
N PRO A 513 23.98 19.88 26.84
CA PRO A 513 24.88 18.80 26.44
C PRO A 513 25.32 17.89 27.60
N THR A 514 25.59 18.48 28.76
CA THR A 514 25.98 17.74 29.98
C THR A 514 24.86 16.84 30.49
N GLU A 515 23.60 17.31 30.46
CA GLU A 515 22.46 16.49 30.85
C GLU A 515 22.23 15.35 29.86
N ALA A 516 22.32 15.63 28.56
CA ALA A 516 22.14 14.64 27.50
C ALA A 516 23.16 13.50 27.62
N ILE A 517 24.45 13.81 27.81
CA ILE A 517 25.50 12.78 27.93
C ILE A 517 25.38 11.98 29.23
N ARG A 518 25.01 12.64 30.35
CA ARG A 518 24.75 11.95 31.61
C ARG A 518 23.59 10.99 31.47
N ALA A 519 22.52 11.37 30.79
CA ALA A 519 21.36 10.52 30.59
C ALA A 519 21.67 9.26 29.79
N VAL A 520 22.35 9.40 28.65
CA VAL A 520 22.71 8.23 27.82
C VAL A 520 23.75 7.36 28.51
N THR A 521 24.65 7.95 29.30
CA THR A 521 25.61 7.20 30.12
C THR A 521 24.90 6.43 31.24
N TRP A 522 23.90 7.04 31.88
CA TRP A 522 23.06 6.37 32.87
C TRP A 522 22.30 5.18 32.26
N LEU A 523 21.72 5.35 31.07
CA LEU A 523 21.05 4.27 30.33
C LEU A 523 22.03 3.15 29.96
N ALA A 524 23.26 3.50 29.55
CA ALA A 524 24.32 2.54 29.24
C ALA A 524 24.71 1.70 30.46
N LEU A 525 24.87 2.35 31.63
CA LEU A 525 25.14 1.66 32.89
C LEU A 525 23.97 0.75 33.29
N ASN A 526 22.73 1.20 33.13
CA ASN A 526 21.55 0.39 33.42
C ASN A 526 21.50 -0.88 32.55
N ASP A 527 21.74 -0.76 31.25
CA ASP A 527 21.80 -1.91 30.32
C ASP A 527 22.94 -2.88 30.72
N ALA A 528 24.10 -2.35 31.09
CA ALA A 528 25.24 -3.15 31.55
C ALA A 528 24.96 -3.87 32.88
N MET A 529 24.23 -3.25 33.80
CA MET A 529 23.77 -3.88 35.04
C MET A 529 22.86 -5.07 34.74
N HIS A 530 21.87 -4.89 33.86
CA HIS A 530 20.98 -5.98 33.46
C HIS A 530 21.75 -7.10 32.76
N ALA A 531 22.69 -6.77 31.87
CA ALA A 531 23.54 -7.77 31.24
C ALA A 531 24.34 -8.60 32.27
N CYS A 532 24.89 -7.96 33.31
CA CYS A 532 25.60 -8.65 34.40
C CYS A 532 24.65 -9.51 35.23
N ALA A 533 23.45 -9.01 35.56
CA ALA A 533 22.45 -9.76 36.31
C ALA A 533 21.99 -11.01 35.55
N ASP A 534 21.73 -10.90 34.24
CA ASP A 534 21.39 -12.01 33.36
C ASP A 534 22.50 -13.07 33.35
N ALA A 535 23.76 -12.65 33.23
CA ALA A 535 24.92 -13.53 33.26
C ALA A 535 25.08 -14.26 34.60
N VAL A 536 24.86 -13.56 35.73
CA VAL A 536 24.88 -14.16 37.07
C VAL A 536 23.72 -15.16 37.24
N MET A 537 22.53 -14.86 36.73
CA MET A 537 21.37 -15.75 36.83
C MET A 537 21.62 -17.09 36.11
N VAL A 538 22.22 -17.06 34.92
CA VAL A 538 22.51 -18.29 34.14
C VAL A 538 23.79 -19.01 34.59
N SER A 539 24.61 -18.37 35.44
CA SER A 539 25.90 -18.92 35.90
C SER A 539 25.80 -20.23 36.70
N ARG A 540 24.62 -20.51 37.30
CA ARG A 540 24.35 -21.77 38.02
C ARG A 540 24.40 -22.99 37.11
N ASP A 541 24.15 -22.81 35.81
CA ASP A 541 24.33 -23.84 34.79
C ASP A 541 25.57 -23.52 33.94
N ARG A 542 26.67 -24.23 34.21
CA ARG A 542 27.96 -24.03 33.54
C ARG A 542 27.88 -24.20 32.02
N ARG A 543 27.01 -25.07 31.50
CA ARG A 543 26.86 -25.29 30.06
C ARG A 543 26.11 -24.11 29.43
N ARG A 544 24.99 -23.70 30.04
CA ARG A 544 24.21 -22.54 29.58
C ARG A 544 25.02 -21.25 29.66
N PHE A 545 25.76 -21.04 30.75
CA PHE A 545 26.65 -19.90 30.93
C PHE A 545 27.72 -19.82 29.84
N LYS A 546 28.46 -20.91 29.57
CA LYS A 546 29.45 -20.95 28.47
C LYS A 546 28.84 -20.65 27.11
N ARG A 547 27.62 -21.14 26.84
CA ARG A 547 26.91 -20.90 25.58
C ARG A 547 26.50 -19.44 25.40
N LEU A 548 26.08 -18.78 26.49
CA LEU A 548 25.63 -17.39 26.47
C LEU A 548 26.76 -16.37 26.68
N TRP A 549 27.96 -16.82 27.08
CA TRP A 549 29.13 -15.96 27.31
C TRP A 549 29.45 -15.02 26.12
N PRO A 550 29.48 -15.49 24.86
CA PRO A 550 29.73 -14.60 23.73
C PRO A 550 28.65 -13.53 23.53
N HIS A 551 27.40 -13.82 23.89
CA HIS A 551 26.30 -12.85 23.81
C HIS A 551 26.45 -11.77 24.89
N PHE A 552 26.88 -12.14 26.09
CA PHE A 552 27.20 -11.19 27.16
C PHE A 552 28.38 -10.28 26.79
N GLN A 553 29.46 -10.86 26.27
CA GLN A 553 30.61 -10.09 25.75
C GLN A 553 30.18 -9.11 24.66
N ALA A 554 29.44 -9.59 23.65
CA ALA A 554 28.93 -8.77 22.57
C ALA A 554 28.03 -7.62 23.06
N ARG A 555 27.22 -7.85 24.10
CA ARG A 555 26.31 -6.83 24.65
C ARG A 555 27.10 -5.72 25.34
N LEU A 556 28.13 -6.05 26.14
CA LEU A 556 28.97 -5.06 26.79
C LEU A 556 29.87 -4.28 25.81
N GLU A 557 30.35 -4.95 24.76
CA GLU A 557 31.03 -4.29 23.64
C GLU A 557 30.11 -3.27 22.95
N LEU A 558 28.88 -3.68 22.62
CA LEU A 558 27.88 -2.80 22.00
C LEU A 558 27.58 -1.60 22.90
N ILE A 559 27.29 -1.81 24.19
CA ILE A 559 27.02 -0.73 25.16
C ILE A 559 28.17 0.29 25.17
N THR A 560 29.42 -0.20 25.23
CA THR A 560 30.61 0.64 25.27
C THR A 560 30.80 1.43 23.97
N HIS A 561 30.57 0.78 22.83
CA HIS A 561 30.65 1.44 21.53
C HIS A 561 29.57 2.51 21.38
N SER A 562 28.31 2.17 21.68
CA SER A 562 27.16 3.08 21.61
C SER A 562 27.35 4.34 22.44
N VAL A 563 27.82 4.22 23.70
CA VAL A 563 28.03 5.40 24.56
C VAL A 563 29.20 6.25 24.08
N THR A 564 30.23 5.64 23.50
CA THR A 564 31.37 6.37 22.89
C THR A 564 30.89 7.21 21.71
N VAL A 565 30.09 6.61 20.81
CA VAL A 565 29.52 7.32 19.65
C VAL A 565 28.56 8.43 20.12
N ALA A 566 27.77 8.20 21.17
CA ALA A 566 26.93 9.23 21.75
C ALA A 566 27.75 10.41 22.30
N ASN A 567 28.88 10.14 22.97
CA ASN A 567 29.80 11.17 23.46
C ASN A 567 30.38 12.02 22.32
N GLU A 568 30.76 11.39 21.20
CA GLU A 568 31.23 12.10 20.01
C GLU A 568 30.16 13.00 19.37
N ILE A 569 28.89 12.63 19.48
CA ILE A 569 27.77 13.45 18.98
C ILE A 569 27.56 14.67 19.87
N VAL A 570 27.60 14.49 21.19
CA VAL A 570 27.39 15.57 22.16
C VAL A 570 28.58 16.53 22.18
N GLY A 571 29.81 16.01 22.13
CA GLY A 571 31.04 16.81 22.03
C GLY A 571 31.39 17.59 23.30
N VAL A 572 30.95 17.14 24.49
CA VAL A 572 31.22 17.80 25.78
C VAL A 572 31.86 16.84 26.76
N ASP A 573 32.85 17.35 27.50
CA ASP A 573 33.51 16.63 28.58
C ASP A 573 32.72 16.80 29.89
N ASP A 574 32.07 15.72 30.35
CA ASP A 574 31.52 15.61 31.69
C ASP A 574 32.34 14.57 32.48
N GLU A 575 32.95 14.97 33.59
CA GLU A 575 33.86 14.11 34.35
C GLU A 575 33.16 12.84 34.86
N ALA A 576 31.92 12.96 35.34
CA ALA A 576 31.15 11.83 35.86
C ALA A 576 30.78 10.83 34.75
N ALA A 577 30.28 11.32 33.62
CA ALA A 577 30.00 10.50 32.45
C ALA A 577 31.27 9.84 31.90
N THR A 578 32.38 10.58 31.82
CA THR A 578 33.68 10.07 31.36
C THR A 578 34.19 8.94 32.26
N ALA A 579 34.13 9.13 33.58
CA ALA A 579 34.54 8.11 34.55
C ALA A 579 33.68 6.83 34.44
N ALA A 580 32.38 6.99 34.17
CA ALA A 580 31.46 5.88 33.93
C ALA A 580 31.74 5.15 32.60
N GLN A 581 32.03 5.89 31.52
CA GLN A 581 32.42 5.31 30.23
C GLN A 581 33.74 4.52 30.34
N GLU A 582 34.73 5.05 31.06
CA GLU A 582 35.99 4.33 31.34
C GLU A 582 35.78 3.10 32.24
N LEU A 583 34.78 3.11 33.12
CA LEU A 583 34.37 1.90 33.83
C LEU A 583 33.79 0.86 32.85
N LEU A 584 32.88 1.25 31.96
CA LEU A 584 32.28 0.35 30.97
C LEU A 584 33.34 -0.27 30.05
N LYS A 585 34.31 0.51 29.55
CA LYS A 585 35.45 0.01 28.77
C LYS A 585 36.27 -1.03 29.54
N ARG A 586 36.61 -0.75 30.81
CA ARG A 586 37.36 -1.69 31.67
C ARG A 586 36.58 -2.98 31.92
N VAL A 587 35.28 -2.87 32.20
CA VAL A 587 34.40 -4.03 32.35
C VAL A 587 34.38 -4.87 31.08
N ALA A 588 34.17 -4.24 29.92
CA ALA A 588 34.15 -4.93 28.62
C ALA A 588 35.47 -5.66 28.32
N LEU A 589 36.62 -5.05 28.65
CA LEU A 589 37.94 -5.68 28.53
C LEU A 589 38.11 -6.88 29.46
N GLU A 590 37.69 -6.75 30.72
CA GLU A 590 37.80 -7.82 31.71
C GLU A 590 36.98 -9.05 31.33
N VAL A 591 35.76 -8.84 30.79
CA VAL A 591 34.89 -9.94 30.35
C VAL A 591 35.28 -10.49 28.98
N ASN A 592 36.18 -9.87 28.23
CA ASN A 592 36.62 -10.39 26.93
C ASN A 592 37.51 -11.65 27.06
N LYS A 593 37.88 -12.03 28.29
CA LYS A 593 38.63 -13.25 28.60
C LYS A 593 37.77 -14.51 28.34
N PRO A 594 38.38 -15.67 28.04
CA PRO A 594 37.65 -16.92 27.85
C PRO A 594 36.78 -17.29 29.07
N ALA A 595 35.58 -17.82 28.84
CA ALA A 595 34.63 -18.18 29.92
C ALA A 595 35.20 -19.13 30.99
N LYS A 596 36.25 -19.89 30.67
CA LYS A 596 36.94 -20.79 31.60
C LYS A 596 37.78 -20.05 32.66
N ASP A 597 38.17 -18.81 32.37
CA ASP A 597 39.08 -17.99 33.18
C ASP A 597 38.30 -16.97 34.04
N ILE A 598 36.97 -16.97 33.95
CA ILE A 598 36.08 -16.04 34.64
C ILE A 598 35.38 -16.73 35.81
N VAL A 599 35.48 -16.11 36.99
CA VAL A 599 34.76 -16.54 38.20
C VAL A 599 33.45 -15.77 38.29
N VAL A 600 32.34 -16.43 38.64
CA VAL A 600 31.01 -15.79 38.77
C VAL A 600 31.01 -14.61 39.75
N SER A 601 31.79 -14.72 40.84
CA SER A 601 31.96 -13.64 41.81
C SER A 601 32.58 -12.38 41.22
N LEU A 602 33.41 -12.51 40.18
CA LEU A 602 33.94 -11.37 39.42
C LEU A 602 32.81 -10.62 38.72
N ILE A 603 31.91 -11.33 38.01
CA ILE A 603 30.80 -10.71 37.28
C ILE A 603 29.85 -10.01 38.24
N ALA A 604 29.51 -10.64 39.36
CA ALA A 604 28.71 -10.02 40.40
C ALA A 604 29.40 -8.76 40.97
N GLY A 605 30.72 -8.81 41.18
CA GLY A 605 31.52 -7.67 41.64
C GLY A 605 31.57 -6.52 40.62
N LEU A 606 31.66 -6.83 39.32
CA LEU A 606 31.58 -5.84 38.25
C LEU A 606 30.19 -5.20 38.21
N GLY A 607 29.12 -6.01 38.28
CA GLY A 607 27.73 -5.54 38.37
C GLY A 607 27.51 -4.56 39.53
N ASN A 608 28.01 -4.89 40.74
CA ASN A 608 27.91 -4.02 41.91
C ASN A 608 28.71 -2.71 41.74
N THR A 609 29.84 -2.76 41.03
CA THR A 609 30.63 -1.55 40.72
C THR A 609 29.90 -0.64 39.74
N ILE A 610 29.26 -1.21 38.71
CA ILE A 610 28.42 -0.49 37.75
C ILE A 610 27.21 0.12 38.46
N GLU A 611 26.51 -0.65 39.30
CA GLU A 611 25.35 -0.18 40.06
C GLU A 611 25.70 1.03 40.95
N ARG A 612 26.87 1.01 41.60
CA ARG A 612 27.33 2.15 42.39
C ARG A 612 27.50 3.41 41.56
N ARG A 613 28.18 3.31 40.40
CA ARG A 613 28.34 4.44 39.48
C ARG A 613 27.00 4.91 38.88
N TRP A 614 26.10 3.98 38.61
CA TRP A 614 24.75 4.28 38.14
C TRP A 614 23.95 5.10 39.17
N LYS A 615 24.04 4.73 40.46
CA LYS A 615 23.43 5.52 41.57
C LYS A 615 24.09 6.90 41.72
N GLU A 616 25.40 6.98 41.57
CA GLU A 616 26.16 8.24 41.68
C GLU A 616 25.85 9.23 40.55
N LEU A 617 25.56 8.76 39.34
CA LEU A 617 25.11 9.63 38.24
C LEU A 617 23.72 10.24 38.50
N GLY A 618 22.94 9.65 39.42
CA GLY A 618 21.58 10.04 39.76
C GLY A 618 20.56 9.61 38.70
N PRO A 619 19.27 9.52 39.04
CA PRO A 619 18.23 9.26 38.04
C PRO A 619 18.18 10.43 37.05
N VAL A 620 18.28 10.12 35.76
CA VAL A 620 18.19 11.11 34.69
C VAL A 620 16.85 10.94 33.97
N PRO A 621 16.12 12.03 33.61
CA PRO A 621 14.85 11.92 32.90
C PRO A 621 15.03 11.07 31.64
N VAL A 622 14.13 10.14 31.33
CA VAL A 622 14.33 9.18 30.22
C VAL A 622 14.11 9.79 28.83
N LEU A 623 13.43 10.95 28.77
CA LEU A 623 13.44 12.00 27.73
C LEU A 623 12.50 13.14 28.22
N PRO A 624 12.84 14.44 28.14
CA PRO A 624 12.04 15.52 28.76
C PRO A 624 10.65 15.72 28.16
N THR A 625 10.44 15.26 26.93
CA THR A 625 9.18 15.43 26.20
C THR A 625 8.15 14.37 26.54
N LEU A 626 8.54 13.29 27.24
CA LEU A 626 7.72 12.09 27.42
C LEU A 626 7.45 11.71 28.88
N ASP A 627 8.27 12.18 29.83
CA ASP A 627 8.00 11.94 31.24
C ASP A 627 8.64 13.03 32.13
N LYS A 628 7.80 13.74 32.91
CA LYS A 628 8.27 14.62 34.01
C LYS A 628 8.44 13.86 35.32
N THR A 629 8.13 12.57 35.34
CA THR A 629 8.18 11.71 36.51
C THR A 629 9.33 10.71 36.39
N PRO A 630 10.13 10.49 37.45
CA PRO A 630 11.20 9.50 37.42
C PRO A 630 10.62 8.08 37.34
N LEU A 631 11.29 7.21 36.58
CA LEU A 631 11.04 5.77 36.59
C LEU A 631 11.29 5.24 38.02
N HIS A 632 10.26 4.63 38.62
CA HIS A 632 10.33 4.00 39.93
C HIS A 632 10.78 2.54 39.84
#